data_AF-A0A971AQ59-F1
#
_entry.id   AF-A0A971AQ59-F1
#
_cell.length_a   1.000
_cell.length_b   1.000
_cell.length_c   1.000
_cell.angle_alpha   90.00
_cell.angle_beta   90.00
_cell.angle_gamma   90.00
#
_symmetry.space_group_name_H-M   'P 1'
#
loop_
_entity.id
_entity.type
_entity.pdbx_description
1 polymer ?
#
loop_
_entity_poly.entity_id
_entity_poly.type
_entity_poly.pdbx_seq_one_letter_code
_entity_poly.pdbx_strand_id
1 'polypeptide(L)'
;MPVKDIRFDYFQVYCKHYDKEKDEVSFLIFDLEPILEQAARLDAVQRTYQYYDEESRLQKVFPDNLNGTRIWGMQFLRIRKNLIPGIATDDGAYEPLELREGEYIGEEASALYDPQYSVLMLQRNRNSLSPTGIEAFFNKAWEEHTIQLRPIILPEDYIQFTEDDFYRCITVSFADVKTSQINGRSSLMKL
;
A
#
# COMPACT_ATOMS: atom_id res chain seq x y z
N MET A 1 -17.80 -9.69 -24.34
CA MET A 1 -17.50 -9.24 -22.96
C MET A 1 -16.39 -8.22 -23.04
N PRO A 2 -16.46 -7.06 -22.35
CA PRO A 2 -15.36 -6.11 -22.33
C PRO A 2 -14.14 -6.74 -21.65
N VAL A 3 -12.97 -6.60 -22.27
CA VAL A 3 -11.68 -6.97 -21.66
C VAL A 3 -11.33 -5.87 -20.66
N LYS A 4 -11.02 -6.24 -19.42
CA LYS A 4 -10.62 -5.31 -18.36
C LYS A 4 -9.16 -5.60 -18.00
N ASP A 5 -8.32 -4.59 -18.16
CA ASP A 5 -6.93 -4.69 -17.76
C ASP A 5 -6.82 -4.79 -16.24
N ILE A 6 -6.07 -5.79 -15.77
CA ILE A 6 -5.73 -5.95 -14.37
C ILE A 6 -4.29 -5.49 -14.22
N ARG A 7 -4.07 -4.48 -13.37
CA ARG A 7 -2.74 -3.96 -13.06
C ARG A 7 -2.21 -4.58 -11.78
N PHE A 8 -0.95 -4.96 -11.80
CA PHE A 8 -0.18 -5.39 -10.65
C PHE A 8 0.97 -4.41 -10.44
N ASP A 9 1.09 -3.87 -9.24
CA ASP A 9 2.19 -3.01 -8.83
C ASP A 9 3.17 -3.85 -8.00
N TYR A 10 4.48 -3.77 -8.30
CA TYR A 10 5.51 -4.52 -7.58
C TYR A 10 6.33 -3.58 -6.69
N PHE A 11 6.67 -4.03 -5.49
CA PHE A 11 7.42 -3.25 -4.52
C PHE A 11 8.51 -4.09 -3.88
N GLN A 12 9.71 -3.51 -3.78
CA GLN A 12 10.76 -4.01 -2.91
C GLN A 12 10.50 -3.49 -1.48
N VAL A 13 10.53 -4.39 -0.51
CA VAL A 13 10.35 -4.02 0.89
C VAL A 13 11.67 -3.62 1.53
N TYR A 14 11.67 -2.44 2.15
CA TYR A 14 12.80 -1.91 2.91
C TYR A 14 12.39 -1.60 4.35
N CYS A 15 13.37 -1.57 5.25
CA CYS A 15 13.25 -0.98 6.57
C CYS A 15 14.25 0.18 6.69
N LYS A 16 13.78 1.31 7.22
CA LYS A 16 14.62 2.47 7.54
C LYS A 16 15.36 2.20 8.85
N HIS A 17 16.68 2.31 8.82
CA HIS A 17 17.55 2.21 9.97
C HIS A 17 18.23 3.55 10.22
N TYR A 18 18.24 4.00 11.48
CA TYR A 18 18.91 5.22 11.90
C TYR A 18 20.13 4.87 12.76
N ASP A 19 21.31 5.16 12.23
CA ASP A 19 22.58 5.04 12.94
C ASP A 19 22.78 6.29 13.79
N LYS A 20 22.57 6.16 15.10
CA LYS A 20 22.71 7.27 16.05
C LYS A 20 24.15 7.77 16.20
N GLU A 21 25.15 6.92 15.93
CA GLU A 21 26.56 7.29 16.10
C GLU A 21 27.05 8.11 14.91
N LYS A 22 26.55 7.82 13.72
CA LYS A 22 26.91 8.52 12.48
C LYS A 22 25.92 9.61 12.07
N ASP A 23 24.78 9.71 12.74
CA ASP A 23 23.65 10.57 12.35
C ASP A 23 23.20 10.31 10.90
N GLU A 24 23.19 9.03 10.50
CA GLU A 24 22.92 8.59 9.14
C GLU A 24 21.65 7.74 9.06
N VAL A 25 20.90 7.93 7.97
CA VAL A 25 19.75 7.10 7.64
C VAL A 25 20.15 6.13 6.52
N SER A 26 19.96 4.84 6.76
CA SER A 26 20.11 3.80 5.75
C SER A 26 18.80 3.05 5.55
N PHE A 27 18.70 2.36 4.41
CA PHE A 27 17.55 1.52 4.08
C PHE A 27 18.06 0.15 3.69
N LEU A 28 17.60 -0.86 4.42
CA LEU A 28 17.98 -2.25 4.22
C LEU A 28 16.79 -3.04 3.68
N ILE A 29 17.04 -3.99 2.78
CA ILE A 29 16.01 -4.94 2.36
C ILE A 29 15.49 -5.64 3.61
N PHE A 30 14.18 -5.75 3.72
CA PHE A 30 13.53 -6.21 4.94
C PHE A 30 12.56 -7.35 4.66
N ASP A 31 12.67 -8.40 5.46
CA ASP A 31 11.79 -9.56 5.36
C ASP A 31 10.52 -9.38 6.19
N LEU A 32 9.36 -9.33 5.53
CA LEU A 32 8.05 -9.28 6.19
C LEU A 32 7.62 -10.62 6.79
N GLU A 33 8.25 -11.75 6.45
CA GLU A 33 7.76 -13.06 6.88
C GLU A 33 7.53 -13.19 8.40
N PRO A 34 8.44 -12.74 9.30
CA PRO A 34 8.20 -12.82 10.74
C PRO A 34 6.95 -12.03 11.19
N ILE A 35 6.73 -10.88 10.55
CA ILE A 35 5.57 -10.01 10.75
C ILE A 35 4.28 -10.70 10.29
N LEU A 36 4.32 -11.36 9.12
CA LEU A 36 3.17 -12.08 8.57
C LEU A 36 2.84 -13.34 9.35
N GLU A 37 3.84 -14.05 9.87
CA GLU A 37 3.66 -15.19 10.78
C GLU A 37 2.99 -14.78 12.09
N GLN A 38 3.38 -13.64 12.65
CA GLN A 38 2.71 -13.08 13.83
C GLN A 38 1.26 -12.70 13.49
N ALA A 39 1.04 -12.02 12.36
CA ALA A 39 -0.29 -11.63 11.92
C ALA A 39 -1.21 -12.84 11.71
N ALA A 40 -0.70 -13.94 11.15
CA ALA A 40 -1.48 -15.15 10.90
C ALA A 40 -2.01 -15.83 12.16
N ARG A 41 -1.45 -15.51 13.34
CA ARG A 41 -1.91 -16.01 14.64
C ARG A 41 -3.00 -15.15 15.28
N LEU A 42 -3.29 -13.99 14.68
CA LEU A 42 -4.28 -13.03 15.18
C LEU A 42 -5.58 -13.11 14.37
N ASP A 43 -6.70 -12.95 15.06
CA ASP A 43 -8.00 -12.83 14.40
C ASP A 43 -8.05 -11.57 13.53
N ALA A 44 -8.87 -11.58 12.48
CA ALA A 44 -8.97 -10.45 11.54
C ALA A 44 -9.30 -9.12 12.22
N VAL A 45 -10.13 -9.14 13.28
CA VAL A 45 -10.48 -7.92 14.03
C VAL A 45 -9.27 -7.32 14.74
N GLN A 46 -8.39 -8.16 15.29
CA GLN A 46 -7.16 -7.72 15.97
C GLN A 46 -6.13 -7.13 15.01
N ARG A 47 -6.30 -7.36 13.71
CA ARG A 47 -5.47 -6.81 12.63
C ARG A 47 -6.10 -5.57 12.00
N THR A 48 -6.89 -4.81 12.78
CA THR A 48 -7.51 -3.56 12.35
C THR A 48 -6.75 -2.37 12.93
N TYR A 49 -6.35 -1.44 12.07
CA TYR A 49 -5.60 -0.24 12.46
C TYR A 49 -6.19 0.99 11.78
N GLN A 50 -6.11 2.12 12.48
CA GLN A 50 -6.57 3.40 11.94
C GLN A 50 -5.66 3.89 10.79
N TYR A 51 -6.30 4.34 9.71
CA TYR A 51 -5.70 4.93 8.52
C TYR A 51 -6.44 6.24 8.19
N TYR A 52 -5.87 7.37 8.62
CA TYR A 52 -6.54 8.68 8.60
C TYR A 52 -7.88 8.65 9.36
N ASP A 53 -8.99 8.89 8.66
CA ASP A 53 -10.36 8.90 9.20
C ASP A 53 -11.08 7.55 9.00
N GLU A 54 -10.39 6.54 8.49
CA GLU A 54 -10.95 5.25 8.08
C GLU A 54 -10.14 4.08 8.64
N GLU A 55 -10.74 2.90 8.72
CA GLU A 55 -10.04 1.73 9.23
C GLU A 55 -9.40 0.93 8.10
N SER A 56 -8.22 0.40 8.35
CA SER A 56 -7.55 -0.58 7.50
C SER A 56 -7.49 -1.90 8.24
N ARG A 57 -7.71 -3.01 7.55
CA ARG A 57 -7.67 -4.36 8.14
C ARG A 57 -6.93 -5.33 7.24
N LEU A 58 -6.02 -6.10 7.80
CA LEU A 58 -5.54 -7.31 7.15
C LEU A 58 -6.56 -8.42 7.42
N GLN A 59 -7.42 -8.67 6.44
CA GLN A 59 -8.54 -9.61 6.54
C GLN A 59 -8.07 -11.06 6.47
N LYS A 60 -7.20 -11.38 5.51
CA LYS A 60 -6.58 -12.70 5.35
C LYS A 60 -5.08 -12.55 5.25
N VAL A 61 -4.37 -13.50 5.85
CA VAL A 61 -2.93 -13.67 5.70
C VAL A 61 -2.63 -15.15 5.84
N PHE A 62 -1.93 -15.72 4.88
CA PHE A 62 -1.64 -17.15 4.86
C PHE A 62 -0.37 -17.43 4.05
N PRO A 63 0.46 -18.39 4.49
CA PRO A 63 1.52 -18.91 3.65
C PRO A 63 0.93 -19.80 2.55
N ASP A 64 1.57 -19.81 1.39
CA ASP A 64 1.25 -20.68 0.28
C ASP A 64 2.54 -21.12 -0.44
N ASN A 65 2.43 -22.10 -1.33
CA ASN A 65 3.53 -22.55 -2.17
C ASN A 65 3.13 -22.48 -3.65
N LEU A 66 3.75 -21.55 -4.37
CA LEU A 66 3.52 -21.36 -5.80
C LEU A 66 4.70 -21.95 -6.57
N ASN A 67 4.48 -23.10 -7.22
CA ASN A 67 5.48 -23.78 -8.05
C ASN A 67 6.81 -24.09 -7.34
N GLY A 68 6.75 -24.44 -6.04
CA GLY A 68 7.93 -24.70 -5.21
C GLY A 68 8.43 -23.48 -4.44
N THR A 69 7.98 -22.28 -4.78
CA THR A 69 8.36 -21.04 -4.09
C THR A 69 7.40 -20.75 -2.94
N ARG A 70 7.94 -20.54 -1.73
CA ARG A 70 7.16 -20.09 -0.58
C ARG A 70 6.70 -18.65 -0.83
N ILE A 71 5.42 -18.40 -0.68
CA ILE A 71 4.83 -17.06 -0.81
C ILE A 71 3.85 -16.81 0.33
N TRP A 72 3.46 -15.56 0.52
CA TRP A 72 2.41 -15.16 1.44
C TRP A 72 1.27 -14.48 0.69
N GLY A 73 0.06 -14.98 0.85
CA GLY A 73 -1.17 -14.34 0.38
C GLY A 73 -1.74 -13.41 1.44
N MET A 74 -2.13 -12.20 1.02
CA MET A 74 -2.71 -11.18 1.89
C MET A 74 -3.96 -10.56 1.25
N GLN A 75 -4.97 -10.31 2.08
CA GLN A 75 -6.16 -9.54 1.71
C GLN A 75 -6.29 -8.37 2.68
N PHE A 76 -6.18 -7.15 2.17
CA PHE A 76 -6.41 -5.93 2.92
C PHE A 76 -7.81 -5.37 2.63
N LEU A 77 -8.44 -4.80 3.65
CA LEU A 77 -9.68 -4.05 3.53
C LEU A 77 -9.46 -2.61 3.97
N ARG A 78 -9.94 -1.68 3.15
CA ARG A 78 -10.26 -0.31 3.55
C ARG A 78 -11.72 -0.28 4.00
N ILE A 79 -11.95 -0.05 5.28
CA ILE A 79 -13.27 0.00 5.89
C ILE A 79 -13.70 1.47 5.98
N ARG A 80 -14.64 1.83 5.11
CA ARG A 80 -15.16 3.18 4.98
C ARG A 80 -16.50 3.31 5.71
N LYS A 81 -16.57 4.26 6.63
CA LYS A 81 -17.78 4.58 7.43
C LYS A 81 -18.59 5.76 6.86
N ASN A 82 -17.98 6.55 5.97
CA ASN A 82 -18.57 7.76 5.39
C ASN A 82 -18.81 7.57 3.89
N LEU A 83 -19.60 8.44 3.25
CA LEU A 83 -19.82 8.41 1.79
C LEU A 83 -20.32 7.05 1.26
N ILE A 84 -21.26 6.43 1.97
CA ILE A 84 -21.85 5.14 1.58
C ILE A 84 -22.54 5.30 0.20
N PRO A 85 -22.21 4.45 -0.80
CA PRO A 85 -22.83 4.55 -2.12
C PRO A 85 -24.32 4.21 -2.07
N GLY A 86 -25.08 4.55 -3.12
CA GLY A 86 -26.45 4.08 -3.29
C GLY A 86 -26.55 2.99 -4.35
N ILE A 87 -27.68 2.30 -4.35
CA ILE A 87 -28.08 1.35 -5.40
C ILE A 87 -28.88 2.14 -6.44
N ALA A 88 -28.46 2.05 -7.69
CA ALA A 88 -29.19 2.59 -8.83
C ALA A 88 -29.70 1.42 -9.69
N THR A 89 -30.89 1.56 -10.25
CA THR A 89 -31.55 0.55 -11.08
C THR A 89 -31.79 1.06 -12.51
N ASP A 90 -31.99 0.14 -13.45
CA ASP A 90 -32.17 0.48 -14.87
C ASP A 90 -33.48 1.23 -15.16
N ASP A 91 -34.47 1.12 -14.27
CA ASP A 91 -35.73 1.87 -14.33
C ASP A 91 -35.63 3.29 -13.73
N GLY A 92 -34.43 3.69 -13.30
CA GLY A 92 -34.13 5.04 -12.85
C GLY A 92 -34.36 5.29 -11.37
N ALA A 93 -34.62 4.26 -10.56
CA ALA A 93 -34.64 4.39 -9.12
C ALA A 93 -33.22 4.52 -8.56
N TYR A 94 -33.09 5.27 -7.48
CA TYR A 94 -31.87 5.39 -6.71
C TYR A 94 -32.22 5.41 -5.23
N GLU A 95 -31.64 4.49 -4.47
CA GLU A 95 -31.80 4.42 -3.03
C GLU A 95 -30.43 4.36 -2.34
N PRO A 96 -30.23 5.09 -1.22
CA PRO A 96 -29.03 4.92 -0.40
C PRO A 96 -28.88 3.47 0.03
N LEU A 97 -27.65 2.93 0.01
CA LEU A 97 -27.40 1.59 0.50
C LEU A 97 -27.61 1.58 2.02
N GLU A 98 -28.60 0.82 2.47
CA GLU A 98 -28.85 0.61 3.90
C GLU A 98 -27.87 -0.43 4.45
N LEU A 99 -27.14 -0.04 5.51
CA LEU A 99 -26.24 -0.93 6.24
C LEU A 99 -26.80 -1.17 7.65
N ARG A 100 -26.72 -2.40 8.13
CA ARG A 100 -27.11 -2.73 9.51
C ARG A 100 -26.07 -2.20 10.50
N GLU A 101 -26.45 -2.17 11.78
CA GLU A 101 -25.49 -1.85 12.84
C GLU A 101 -24.30 -2.83 12.80
N GLY A 102 -23.09 -2.28 12.70
CA GLY A 102 -21.86 -3.04 12.56
C GLY A 102 -21.48 -3.43 11.13
N GLU A 103 -22.28 -3.10 10.13
CA GLU A 103 -21.94 -3.28 8.71
C GLU A 103 -21.28 -2.01 8.14
N TYR A 104 -20.27 -2.22 7.30
CA TYR A 104 -19.47 -1.17 6.70
C TYR A 104 -19.08 -1.54 5.27
N ILE A 105 -18.76 -0.53 4.46
CA ILE A 105 -18.21 -0.77 3.11
C ILE A 105 -16.74 -1.16 3.24
N GLY A 106 -16.43 -2.41 2.89
CA GLY A 106 -15.06 -2.92 2.80
C GLY A 106 -14.56 -2.93 1.35
N GLU A 107 -13.52 -2.14 1.06
CA GLU A 107 -12.90 -2.12 -0.26
C GLU A 107 -11.58 -2.87 -0.25
N GLU A 108 -11.45 -3.84 -1.15
CA GLU A 108 -10.37 -4.83 -1.11
C GLU A 108 -9.12 -4.44 -1.91
N ALA A 109 -7.95 -4.74 -1.33
CA ALA A 109 -6.69 -4.88 -2.05
C ALA A 109 -6.07 -6.25 -1.73
N SER A 110 -5.61 -6.96 -2.76
CA SER A 110 -4.96 -8.27 -2.64
C SER A 110 -3.45 -8.13 -2.85
N ALA A 111 -2.64 -8.83 -2.07
CA ALA A 111 -1.20 -8.82 -2.23
C ALA A 111 -0.59 -10.22 -2.10
N LEU A 112 0.50 -10.44 -2.84
CA LEU A 112 1.40 -11.57 -2.65
C LEU A 112 2.75 -11.04 -2.17
N TYR A 113 3.37 -11.73 -1.24
CA TYR A 113 4.72 -11.42 -0.79
C TYR A 113 5.65 -12.63 -0.96
N ASP A 114 6.80 -12.39 -1.58
CA ASP A 114 7.87 -13.37 -1.74
C ASP A 114 8.98 -13.07 -0.72
N PRO A 115 9.17 -13.91 0.31
CA PRO A 115 10.21 -13.73 1.32
C PRO A 115 11.63 -13.93 0.76
N GLN A 116 11.81 -14.70 -0.32
CA GLN A 116 13.13 -14.95 -0.90
C GLN A 116 13.76 -13.68 -1.48
N TYR A 117 12.93 -12.83 -2.09
CA TYR A 117 13.39 -11.58 -2.70
C TYR A 117 12.90 -10.33 -1.96
N SER A 118 12.11 -10.49 -0.89
CA SER A 118 11.44 -9.41 -0.17
C SER A 118 10.63 -8.50 -1.11
N VAL A 119 9.89 -9.12 -2.04
CA VAL A 119 9.08 -8.44 -3.05
C VAL A 119 7.59 -8.61 -2.72
N LEU A 120 6.87 -7.49 -2.70
CA LEU A 120 5.42 -7.45 -2.55
C LEU A 120 4.77 -7.07 -3.88
N MET A 121 3.93 -7.96 -4.41
CA MET A 121 3.05 -7.69 -5.54
C MET A 121 1.68 -7.26 -5.01
N LEU A 122 1.13 -6.17 -5.52
CA LEU A 122 -0.13 -5.60 -5.11
C LEU A 122 -1.11 -5.52 -6.29
N GLN A 123 -2.30 -6.06 -6.10
CA GLN A 123 -3.47 -5.86 -6.96
C GLN A 123 -4.50 -5.04 -6.18
N ARG A 124 -4.96 -3.93 -6.77
CA ARG A 124 -5.89 -3.03 -6.11
C ARG A 124 -6.95 -2.49 -7.05
N ASN A 125 -8.11 -2.18 -6.48
CA ASN A 125 -9.16 -1.41 -7.14
C ASN A 125 -8.97 0.08 -6.85
N ARG A 126 -9.62 0.95 -7.61
CA ARG A 126 -9.46 2.42 -7.51
C ARG A 126 -9.66 2.95 -6.09
N ASN A 127 -10.61 2.40 -5.34
CA ASN A 127 -10.98 2.93 -4.04
C ASN A 127 -10.28 2.22 -2.86
N SER A 128 -9.65 1.06 -3.08
CA SER A 128 -9.00 0.33 -1.98
C SER A 128 -7.71 1.00 -1.50
N LEU A 129 -7.03 0.40 -0.51
CA LEU A 129 -5.80 0.95 0.05
C LEU A 129 -4.76 1.22 -1.03
N SER A 130 -4.17 2.42 -0.99
CA SER A 130 -2.98 2.75 -1.77
C SER A 130 -1.76 2.00 -1.25
N PRO A 131 -0.67 1.92 -2.04
CA PRO A 131 0.61 1.41 -1.55
C PRO A 131 1.06 2.10 -0.25
N THR A 132 0.89 3.43 -0.17
CA THR A 132 1.17 4.21 1.05
C THR A 132 0.25 3.84 2.22
N GLY A 133 -0.99 3.43 1.96
CA GLY A 133 -1.90 2.94 3.01
C GLY A 133 -1.50 1.57 3.54
N ILE A 134 -0.99 0.70 2.67
CA ILE A 134 -0.43 -0.59 3.09
C ILE A 134 0.88 -0.40 3.86
N GLU A 135 1.74 0.52 3.42
CA GLU A 135 2.94 0.91 4.17
C GLU A 135 2.56 1.45 5.55
N ALA A 136 1.59 2.36 5.65
CA ALA A 136 1.09 2.88 6.92
C ALA A 136 0.51 1.77 7.82
N PHE A 137 -0.22 0.82 7.23
CA PHE A 137 -0.71 -0.36 7.96
C PHE A 137 0.44 -1.13 8.61
N PHE A 138 1.48 -1.49 7.85
CA PHE A 138 2.62 -2.24 8.38
C PHE A 138 3.35 -1.47 9.49
N ASN A 139 3.58 -0.16 9.29
CA ASN A 139 4.23 0.68 10.29
C ASN A 139 3.40 0.86 11.57
N LYS A 140 2.07 0.83 11.48
CA LYS A 140 1.19 0.88 12.66
C LYS A 140 1.09 -0.45 13.38
N ALA A 141 1.07 -1.54 12.63
CA ALA A 141 1.00 -2.87 13.19
C ALA A 141 2.32 -3.33 13.82
N TRP A 142 3.46 -2.79 13.35
CA TRP A 142 4.80 -3.15 13.83
C TRP A 142 5.69 -1.92 14.01
N GLU A 143 5.40 -1.12 15.05
CA GLU A 143 6.05 0.17 15.33
C GLU A 143 7.57 0.09 15.56
N GLU A 144 8.11 -1.09 15.85
CA GLU A 144 9.55 -1.32 15.98
C GLU A 144 10.32 -1.09 14.67
N HIS A 145 9.64 -1.21 13.53
CA HIS A 145 10.24 -1.14 12.21
C HIS A 145 9.59 -0.01 11.41
N THR A 146 10.41 0.79 10.74
CA THR A 146 9.92 1.77 9.77
C THR A 146 9.97 1.16 8.37
N ILE A 147 8.90 0.48 7.97
CA ILE A 147 8.77 -0.25 6.71
C ILE A 147 8.49 0.74 5.57
N GLN A 148 9.13 0.52 4.42
CA GLN A 148 8.91 1.29 3.20
C GLN A 148 8.71 0.37 1.99
N LEU A 149 7.68 0.63 1.19
CA LEU A 149 7.40 -0.06 -0.07
C LEU A 149 7.94 0.77 -1.24
N ARG A 150 9.04 0.33 -1.86
CA ARG A 150 9.65 1.03 -3.00
C ARG A 150 9.24 0.37 -4.31
N PRO A 151 8.62 1.10 -5.26
CA PRO A 151 8.15 0.51 -6.49
C PRO A 151 9.31 -0.08 -7.32
N ILE A 152 9.09 -1.29 -7.84
CA ILE A 152 9.94 -1.92 -8.84
C ILE A 152 9.34 -1.55 -10.19
N ILE A 153 10.05 -0.72 -10.95
CA ILE A 153 9.64 -0.34 -12.30
C ILE A 153 10.03 -1.48 -13.24
N LEU A 154 9.03 -2.10 -13.88
CA LEU A 154 9.29 -3.12 -14.88
C LEU A 154 9.85 -2.48 -16.14
N PRO A 155 10.75 -3.15 -16.88
CA PRO A 155 11.30 -2.62 -18.14
C PRO A 155 10.22 -2.22 -19.16
N GLU A 156 9.07 -2.88 -19.14
CA GLU A 156 7.92 -2.60 -20.00
C GLU A 156 7.14 -1.34 -19.58
N ASP A 157 7.25 -0.96 -18.30
CA ASP A 157 6.71 0.28 -17.71
C ASP A 157 7.67 1.47 -17.85
N TYR A 158 8.78 1.32 -18.59
CA TYR A 158 9.52 2.48 -19.08
C TYR A 158 8.58 3.28 -19.98
N ILE A 159 7.92 4.27 -19.39
CA ILE A 159 7.45 5.42 -20.12
C ILE A 159 8.74 6.02 -20.71
N GLN A 160 8.97 5.77 -22.00
CA GLN A 160 9.84 6.64 -22.77
C GLN A 160 9.25 8.02 -22.56
N PHE A 161 9.95 8.89 -21.84
CA PHE A 161 9.54 10.28 -21.73
C PHE A 161 9.54 10.84 -23.15
N THR A 162 8.38 10.85 -23.81
CA THR A 162 8.26 11.42 -25.14
C THR A 162 8.12 12.93 -25.01
N GLU A 163 8.67 13.67 -25.96
CA GLU A 163 8.57 15.14 -25.98
C GLU A 163 7.11 15.63 -26.14
N ASP A 164 6.21 14.74 -26.57
CA ASP A 164 4.81 15.04 -26.88
C ASP A 164 3.85 14.87 -25.68
N ASP A 165 4.31 14.26 -24.58
CA ASP A 165 3.48 13.98 -23.40
C ASP A 165 3.52 15.13 -22.36
N PHE A 166 2.35 15.53 -21.85
CA PHE A 166 2.24 16.56 -20.81
C PHE A 166 2.31 15.97 -19.40
N TYR A 167 3.50 16.03 -18.79
CA TYR A 167 3.72 15.57 -17.42
C TYR A 167 3.31 16.62 -16.39
N ARG A 168 2.33 16.29 -15.53
CA ARG A 168 1.80 17.23 -14.52
C ARG A 168 2.62 17.31 -13.24
N CYS A 169 3.36 16.26 -12.89
CA CYS A 169 4.14 16.21 -11.66
C CYS A 169 5.33 15.27 -11.82
N ILE A 170 6.52 15.75 -11.43
CA ILE A 170 7.73 14.94 -11.27
C ILE A 170 8.15 15.12 -9.82
N THR A 171 8.25 14.02 -9.07
CA THR A 171 8.73 14.04 -7.69
C THR A 171 10.15 13.52 -7.66
N VAL A 172 11.10 14.39 -7.31
CA VAL A 172 12.51 14.04 -7.17
C VAL A 172 12.88 14.12 -5.69
N SER A 173 13.43 13.04 -5.14
CA SER A 173 13.92 12.99 -3.76
C SER A 173 15.44 12.84 -3.76
N PHE A 174 16.13 13.62 -2.94
CA PHE A 174 17.58 13.55 -2.79
C PHE A 174 17.92 13.18 -1.34
N ALA A 175 18.90 12.30 -1.16
CA ALA A 175 19.31 11.82 0.16
C ALA A 175 20.17 12.84 0.93
N ASP A 176 20.89 13.72 0.22
CA ASP A 176 21.83 14.66 0.83
C ASP A 176 21.85 16.01 0.06
N VAL A 177 20.79 16.80 0.23
CA VAL A 177 20.77 18.19 -0.24
C VAL A 177 20.44 19.09 0.94
N LYS A 178 21.39 19.96 1.29
CA LYS A 178 21.14 21.03 2.27
C LYS A 178 20.07 21.96 1.69
N THR A 179 18.95 22.10 2.38
CA THR A 179 17.79 22.92 1.95
C THR A 179 18.17 24.36 1.60
N SER A 180 19.24 24.89 2.22
CA SER A 180 19.81 26.20 1.92
C SER A 180 20.38 26.36 0.50
N GLN A 181 20.55 25.26 -0.24
CA GLN A 181 21.07 25.25 -1.61
C GLN A 181 19.96 25.10 -2.66
N ILE A 182 18.69 24.91 -2.24
CA ILE A 182 17.55 24.78 -3.15
C ILE A 182 16.89 26.15 -3.32
N ASN A 183 17.12 26.81 -4.45
CA ASN A 183 16.37 28.00 -4.85
C ASN A 183 15.11 27.59 -5.62
N GLY A 184 13.99 27.48 -4.91
CA GLY A 184 12.67 27.20 -5.48
C GLY A 184 11.55 27.35 -4.45
N ARG A 185 10.31 27.52 -4.89
CA ARG A 185 9.15 27.49 -3.99
C ARG A 185 8.91 26.05 -3.53
N SER A 186 9.38 25.76 -2.32
CA SER A 186 9.02 24.56 -1.58
C SER A 186 7.51 24.57 -1.29
N SER A 187 6.79 23.54 -1.74
CA SER A 187 5.44 23.21 -1.27
C SER A 187 5.46 22.22 -0.09
N LEU A 188 6.61 22.06 0.58
CA LEU A 188 6.72 21.13 1.70
C LEU A 188 5.83 21.62 2.85
N MET A 189 4.68 20.96 3.00
CA MET A 189 3.95 20.89 4.25
C MET A 189 4.94 20.34 5.29
N LYS A 190 5.27 21.16 6.28
CA LYS A 190 5.94 20.68 7.49
C LYS A 190 4.96 19.75 8.21
N LEU A 191 5.33 18.49 8.35
CA LEU A 191 4.84 17.61 9.42
C LEU A 191 5.68 17.87 10.67
#